data_AF-A0A2H0WEH5-F1
#
_entry.id   AF-A0A2H0WEH5-F1
#
_cell.length_a   1.000
_cell.length_b   1.000
_cell.length_c   1.000
_cell.angle_alpha   90.00
_cell.angle_beta   90.00
_cell.angle_gamma   90.00
#
_symmetry.space_group_name_H-M   'P 1'
#
loop_
_entity.id
_entity.type
_entity.pdbx_description
1 polymer ?
#
loop_
_entity_poly.entity_id
_entity_poly.type
_entity_poly.pdbx_seq_one_letter_code
_entity_poly.pdbx_strand_id
1 'polypeptide(L)'
;MKSIIFISLLALVSSANAGKAGFTVGDDFQAVELSGQIGCTDGSADHPVVHQIQCRMTTLDPSVIAQFSSSSDIAAKVVYLTAHHEDGTTIKRAAQYSANSGRSNPFWLWSTTSEYPPLLKMGVNSIRYELLSDGGLLQEGSFEVMVRSGSSRRCAPQSYQAGPIHKCYRPQQLCENYFSDQNFCL
;
A
#
# COMPACT_ATOMS: atom_id res chain seq x y z
N MET A 1 68.11 20.99 2.11
CA MET A 1 67.21 19.82 1.99
C MET A 1 66.01 20.08 2.91
N LYS A 2 64.84 20.39 2.35
CA LYS A 2 63.63 20.76 3.10
C LYS A 2 62.69 19.56 3.13
N SER A 3 62.51 18.94 4.29
CA SER A 3 61.50 17.90 4.50
C SER A 3 60.13 18.54 4.67
N ILE A 4 59.20 18.19 3.78
CA ILE A 4 57.78 18.58 3.87
C ILE A 4 57.05 17.39 4.52
N ILE A 5 56.53 17.61 5.73
CA ILE A 5 55.72 16.65 6.46
C ILE A 5 54.28 16.79 5.94
N PHE A 6 53.79 15.76 5.23
CA PHE A 6 52.40 15.65 4.80
C PHE A 6 51.55 15.14 5.97
N ILE A 7 50.78 16.03 6.60
CA ILE A 7 49.77 15.66 7.60
C ILE A 7 48.53 15.20 6.82
N SER A 8 48.33 13.88 6.77
CA SER A 8 47.16 13.25 6.15
C SER A 8 45.98 13.35 7.12
N LEU A 9 45.11 14.34 6.90
CA LEU A 9 43.88 14.57 7.66
C LEU A 9 42.86 13.48 7.27
N LEU A 10 42.79 12.41 8.08
CA LEU A 10 41.80 11.35 7.94
C LEU A 10 40.44 11.90 8.38
N ALA A 11 39.67 12.44 7.43
CA ALA A 11 38.28 12.82 7.65
C ALA A 11 37.47 11.53 7.87
N LEU A 12 37.16 11.22 9.13
CA LEU A 12 36.11 10.27 9.48
C LEU A 12 34.78 10.83 8.95
N VAL A 13 34.37 10.34 7.78
CA VAL A 13 33.02 10.54 7.28
C VAL A 13 32.14 9.61 8.10
N SER A 14 31.61 10.10 9.21
CA SER A 14 30.57 9.42 9.97
C SER A 14 29.32 9.32 9.11
N SER A 15 29.18 8.22 8.37
CA SER A 15 27.93 7.87 7.70
C SER A 15 26.92 7.54 8.79
N ALA A 16 26.17 8.54 9.24
CA ALA A 16 24.98 8.31 10.05
C ALA A 16 24.03 7.47 9.20
N ASN A 17 23.85 6.20 9.58
CA ASN A 17 22.79 5.34 9.07
C ASN A 17 21.45 5.90 9.57
N ALA A 18 21.00 7.02 8.99
CA ALA A 18 19.61 7.42 9.06
C ALA A 18 18.82 6.31 8.37
N GLY A 19 17.96 5.61 9.12
CA GLY A 19 17.08 4.60 8.56
C GLY A 19 16.35 5.17 7.35
N LYS A 20 16.45 4.49 6.20
CA LYS A 20 15.86 4.93 4.94
C LYS A 20 14.36 5.15 5.15
N ALA A 21 13.89 6.38 4.94
CA ALA A 21 12.47 6.67 4.95
C ALA A 21 11.79 5.96 3.76
N GLY A 22 10.61 5.38 3.99
CA GLY A 22 9.92 4.60 2.97
C GLY A 22 8.71 3.86 3.52
N PHE A 23 8.12 2.98 2.71
CA PHE A 23 7.07 2.09 3.20
C PHE A 23 7.68 0.88 3.91
N THR A 24 7.04 0.48 5.01
CA THR A 24 7.45 -0.68 5.83
C THR A 24 7.48 -2.01 5.09
N VAL A 25 6.78 -2.11 3.96
CA VAL A 25 6.71 -3.31 3.12
C VAL A 25 7.64 -3.26 1.90
N GLY A 26 8.43 -2.19 1.75
CA GLY A 26 9.34 -1.96 0.63
C GLY A 26 8.82 -0.95 -0.41
N ASP A 27 9.62 -0.74 -1.45
CA ASP A 27 9.42 0.30 -2.47
C ASP A 27 9.10 -0.29 -3.87
N ASP A 28 8.99 -1.61 -3.98
CA ASP A 28 8.68 -2.32 -5.23
C ASP A 28 7.37 -3.11 -5.05
N PHE A 29 6.38 -2.77 -5.86
CA PHE A 29 5.06 -3.37 -5.84
C PHE A 29 4.68 -3.96 -7.19
N GLN A 30 3.76 -4.92 -7.15
CA GLN A 30 3.12 -5.47 -8.35
C GLN A 30 1.61 -5.31 -8.28
N ALA A 31 1.03 -4.69 -9.29
CA ALA A 31 -0.42 -4.69 -9.51
C ALA A 31 -0.81 -6.03 -10.12
N VAL A 32 -1.53 -6.85 -9.35
CA VAL A 32 -1.88 -8.22 -9.71
C VAL A 32 -3.37 -8.28 -10.04
N GLU A 33 -3.70 -8.78 -11.23
CA GLU A 33 -5.08 -9.12 -11.56
C GLU A 33 -5.47 -10.46 -10.92
N LEU A 34 -6.53 -10.45 -10.13
CA LEU A 34 -7.13 -11.63 -9.55
C LEU A 34 -8.39 -12.01 -10.33
N SER A 35 -8.57 -13.31 -10.51
CA SER A 35 -9.74 -13.88 -11.17
C SER A 35 -10.27 -15.08 -10.41
N GLY A 36 -11.56 -15.35 -10.53
CA GLY A 36 -12.18 -16.50 -9.89
C GLY A 36 -13.66 -16.63 -10.22
N GLN A 37 -14.24 -17.74 -9.80
CA GLN A 37 -15.66 -18.01 -10.01
C GLN A 37 -16.28 -18.44 -8.69
N ILE A 38 -17.46 -17.89 -8.39
CA ILE A 38 -18.24 -18.26 -7.22
C ILE A 38 -19.62 -18.75 -7.65
N GLY A 39 -20.09 -19.82 -6.99
CA GLY A 39 -21.50 -20.16 -6.94
C GLY A 39 -22.15 -19.42 -5.78
N CYS A 40 -23.31 -18.80 -6.00
CA CYS A 40 -24.11 -18.21 -4.93
C CYS A 40 -25.52 -18.79 -4.99
N THR A 41 -25.96 -19.43 -3.92
CA THR A 41 -27.30 -20.02 -3.84
C THR A 41 -28.24 -19.11 -3.07
N ASP A 42 -29.33 -18.67 -3.69
CA ASP A 42 -30.46 -17.99 -3.04
C ASP A 42 -31.79 -18.75 -3.29
N GLY A 43 -32.92 -18.24 -2.79
CA GLY A 43 -34.23 -18.92 -2.86
C GLY A 43 -34.68 -19.58 -1.56
N SER A 44 -35.81 -20.29 -1.60
CA SER A 44 -36.30 -21.08 -0.46
C SER A 44 -35.59 -22.43 -0.38
N ALA A 45 -35.67 -23.11 0.77
CA ALA A 45 -35.08 -24.44 0.94
C ALA A 45 -35.57 -25.45 -0.12
N ASP A 46 -36.82 -25.31 -0.56
CA ASP A 46 -37.46 -26.21 -1.54
C ASP A 46 -37.15 -25.82 -3.00
N HIS A 47 -36.73 -24.57 -3.24
CA HIS A 47 -36.42 -24.05 -4.57
C HIS A 47 -35.14 -23.19 -4.55
N PRO A 48 -33.97 -23.84 -4.41
CA PRO A 48 -32.70 -23.13 -4.49
C PRO A 48 -32.42 -22.69 -5.92
N VAL A 49 -31.95 -21.46 -6.09
CA VAL A 49 -31.47 -20.89 -7.34
C VAL A 49 -29.98 -20.64 -7.19
N VAL A 50 -29.18 -21.22 -8.09
CA VAL A 50 -27.72 -21.07 -8.09
C VAL A 50 -27.30 -20.07 -9.16
N HIS A 51 -26.66 -19.00 -8.72
CA HIS A 51 -26.05 -17.98 -9.57
C HIS A 51 -24.56 -18.27 -9.73
N GLN A 52 -24.05 -18.21 -10.95
CA GLN A 52 -22.62 -18.30 -11.22
C GLN A 52 -22.08 -16.89 -11.47
N ILE A 53 -21.18 -16.43 -10.60
CA ILE A 53 -20.64 -15.08 -10.65
C ILE A 53 -19.14 -15.18 -10.96
N GLN A 54 -18.72 -14.44 -11.99
CA GLN A 54 -17.31 -14.29 -12.34
C GLN A 54 -16.75 -13.09 -11.58
N CYS A 55 -15.72 -13.33 -10.78
CA CYS A 55 -15.07 -12.32 -9.97
C CYS A 55 -13.75 -11.91 -10.60
N ARG A 56 -13.51 -10.59 -10.65
CA ARG A 56 -12.25 -9.99 -11.06
C ARG A 56 -11.94 -8.81 -10.15
N MET A 57 -10.69 -8.66 -9.75
CA MET A 57 -10.21 -7.47 -9.07
C MET A 57 -8.74 -7.25 -9.35
N THR A 58 -8.23 -6.06 -9.05
CA THR A 58 -6.79 -5.80 -9.02
C THR A 58 -6.38 -5.56 -7.58
N THR A 59 -5.31 -6.22 -7.15
CA THR A 59 -4.67 -6.00 -5.84
C THR A 59 -3.25 -5.48 -6.02
N LEU A 60 -2.61 -5.11 -4.92
CA LEU A 60 -1.22 -4.68 -4.89
C LEU A 60 -0.43 -5.61 -3.96
N ASP A 61 0.62 -6.22 -4.51
CA ASP A 61 1.59 -7.01 -3.76
C ASP A 61 2.82 -6.18 -3.40
N PRO A 62 3.40 -6.35 -2.19
CA PRO A 62 3.00 -7.31 -1.16
C PRO A 62 1.79 -6.87 -0.32
N SER A 63 1.32 -5.62 -0.45
CA SER A 63 0.17 -5.13 0.30
C SER A 63 -0.48 -3.89 -0.33
N VAL A 64 -1.81 -3.79 -0.24
CA VAL A 64 -2.61 -2.61 -0.60
C VAL A 64 -2.56 -1.51 0.46
N ILE A 65 -2.07 -1.82 1.67
CA ILE A 65 -1.86 -0.89 2.76
C ILE A 65 -0.42 -0.94 3.28
N ALA A 66 0.17 0.18 3.66
CA ALA A 66 1.47 0.19 4.32
C ALA A 66 1.61 1.34 5.31
N GLN A 67 2.40 1.13 6.35
CA GLN A 67 2.87 2.24 7.19
C GLN A 67 4.06 2.91 6.51
N PHE A 68 4.14 4.23 6.64
CA PHE A 68 5.37 4.97 6.42
C PHE A 68 6.28 4.78 7.64
N SER A 69 7.58 4.58 7.40
CA SER A 69 8.61 4.57 8.42
C SER A 69 9.70 5.57 8.10
N SER A 70 10.20 6.25 9.13
CA SER A 70 11.44 7.05 9.12
C SER A 70 12.25 6.69 10.37
N SER A 71 13.31 7.44 10.69
CA SER A 71 14.03 7.27 11.95
C SER A 71 13.10 7.39 13.15
N SER A 72 13.25 6.49 14.12
CA SER A 72 12.73 6.70 15.47
C SER A 72 13.36 7.97 16.06
N ASP A 73 12.72 8.55 17.08
CA ASP A 73 13.18 9.75 17.82
C ASP A 73 12.79 11.11 17.23
N ILE A 74 12.13 11.14 16.07
CA ILE A 74 11.51 12.37 15.57
C ILE A 74 10.17 12.56 16.29
N ALA A 75 10.07 13.62 17.09
CA ALA A 75 8.87 14.02 17.83
C ALA A 75 7.72 14.55 16.94
N ALA A 76 7.56 13.97 15.75
CA ALA A 76 6.46 14.24 14.84
C ALA A 76 5.19 13.55 15.33
N LYS A 77 4.05 14.19 15.04
CA LYS A 77 2.70 13.68 15.32
C LYS A 77 1.95 13.30 14.07
N VAL A 78 2.34 13.85 12.93
CA VAL A 78 1.70 13.64 11.63
C VAL A 78 2.77 13.52 10.56
N VAL A 79 2.54 12.63 9.60
CA VAL A 79 3.25 12.61 8.33
C VAL A 79 2.28 12.92 7.20
N TYR A 80 2.69 13.79 6.29
CA TYR A 80 2.05 13.98 5.00
C TYR A 80 2.87 13.29 3.93
N LEU A 81 2.20 12.54 3.06
CA LEU A 81 2.77 11.98 1.85
C LEU A 81 2.12 12.66 0.64
N THR A 82 2.95 13.13 -0.27
CA THR A 82 2.54 13.67 -1.57
C THR A 82 3.16 12.79 -2.65
N ALA A 83 2.32 12.04 -3.36
CA ALA A 83 2.74 11.20 -4.48
C ALA A 83 2.62 11.98 -5.78
N HIS A 84 3.72 12.06 -6.52
CA HIS A 84 3.77 12.58 -7.89
C HIS A 84 3.94 11.41 -8.86
N HIS A 85 3.01 11.30 -9.81
CA HIS A 85 2.94 10.17 -10.74
C HIS A 85 3.49 10.55 -12.11
N GLU A 86 3.86 9.54 -12.91
CA GLU A 86 4.31 9.72 -14.30
C GLU A 86 3.28 10.41 -15.20
N ASP A 87 1.98 10.23 -14.93
CA ASP A 87 0.89 10.90 -15.66
C ASP A 87 0.70 12.37 -15.27
N GLY A 88 1.55 12.91 -14.39
CA GLY A 88 1.53 14.29 -13.90
C GLY A 88 0.50 14.53 -12.78
N THR A 89 -0.34 13.56 -12.44
CA THR A 89 -1.27 13.70 -11.32
C THR A 89 -0.55 13.65 -9.99
N THR A 90 -1.18 14.24 -8.97
CA THR A 90 -0.62 14.28 -7.61
C THR A 90 -1.69 13.91 -6.59
N ILE A 91 -1.33 13.12 -5.59
CA ILE A 91 -2.21 12.75 -4.48
C ILE A 91 -1.52 13.05 -3.15
N LYS A 92 -2.20 13.79 -2.27
CA LYS A 92 -1.73 14.07 -0.90
C LYS A 92 -2.59 13.33 0.13
N ARG A 93 -1.92 12.71 1.11
CA ARG A 93 -2.54 12.01 2.25
C ARG A 93 -1.79 12.34 3.52
N ALA A 94 -2.48 12.25 4.65
CA ALA A 94 -1.88 12.42 5.97
C ALA A 94 -2.24 11.22 6.85
N ALA A 95 -1.34 10.87 7.75
CA ALA A 95 -1.58 9.90 8.80
C ALA A 95 -0.91 10.36 10.10
N GLN A 96 -1.46 9.92 11.23
CA GLN A 96 -0.78 10.08 12.51
C GLN A 96 0.56 9.35 12.47
N TYR A 97 1.56 9.94 13.13
CA TYR A 97 2.91 9.41 13.25
C TYR A 97 3.24 9.20 14.73
N SER A 98 3.85 8.06 15.04
CA SER A 98 4.30 7.73 16.39
C SER A 98 5.81 7.87 16.46
N ALA A 99 6.27 8.90 17.19
CA ALA A 99 7.68 9.12 17.49
C ALA A 99 8.36 7.90 18.14
N ASN A 100 7.59 7.16 18.97
CA ASN A 100 8.08 5.99 19.70
C ASN A 100 8.42 4.82 18.79
N SER A 101 7.62 4.58 17.74
CA SER A 101 7.83 3.47 16.82
C SER A 101 8.53 3.89 15.52
N GLY A 102 8.65 5.19 15.26
CA GLY A 102 9.14 5.72 13.99
C GLY A 102 8.20 5.41 12.81
N ARG A 103 6.90 5.20 13.07
CA ARG A 103 5.93 4.73 12.07
C ARG A 103 4.62 5.49 12.11
N SER A 104 3.98 5.57 10.95
CA SER A 104 2.64 6.12 10.81
C SER A 104 1.52 5.10 11.05
N ASN A 105 0.29 5.58 11.21
CA ASN A 105 -0.88 4.77 10.87
C ASN A 105 -0.82 4.35 9.38
N PRO A 106 -1.43 3.22 8.99
CA PRO A 106 -1.35 2.74 7.61
C PRO A 106 -1.99 3.70 6.59
N PHE A 107 -1.38 3.77 5.41
CA PHE A 107 -1.92 4.40 4.22
C PHE A 107 -2.52 3.34 3.30
N TRP A 108 -3.65 3.65 2.67
CA TRP A 108 -4.15 2.92 1.51
C TRP A 108 -3.31 3.29 0.29
N LEU A 109 -2.48 2.34 -0.15
CA LEU A 109 -1.61 2.50 -1.31
C LEU A 109 -2.37 2.26 -2.61
N TRP A 110 -3.27 1.28 -2.61
CA TRP A 110 -4.07 0.87 -3.76
C TRP A 110 -5.55 0.80 -3.39
N SER A 111 -6.40 1.17 -4.33
CA SER A 111 -7.86 1.09 -4.19
C SER A 111 -8.48 1.04 -5.58
N THR A 112 -9.53 0.25 -5.72
CA THR A 112 -10.39 0.21 -6.92
C THR A 112 -11.59 1.16 -6.79
N THR A 113 -11.80 1.79 -5.63
CA THR A 113 -12.92 2.71 -5.39
C THR A 113 -12.55 4.15 -5.77
N SER A 114 -13.44 4.81 -6.51
CA SER A 114 -13.21 6.18 -6.98
C SER A 114 -13.30 7.24 -5.87
N GLU A 115 -13.98 6.94 -4.78
CA GLU A 115 -14.18 7.86 -3.65
C GLU A 115 -12.87 8.13 -2.89
N TYR A 116 -11.96 7.16 -2.90
CA TYR A 116 -10.65 7.26 -2.27
C TYR A 116 -9.57 6.87 -3.28
N PRO A 117 -9.13 7.82 -4.13
CA PRO A 117 -8.14 7.51 -5.14
C PRO A 117 -6.87 6.97 -4.47
N PRO A 118 -6.24 5.94 -5.08
CA PRO A 118 -5.07 5.29 -4.53
C PRO A 118 -3.91 6.27 -4.39
N LEU A 119 -3.05 6.05 -3.39
CA LEU A 119 -1.84 6.84 -3.23
C LEU A 119 -0.80 6.51 -4.31
N LEU A 120 -0.78 5.27 -4.81
CA LEU A 120 0.12 4.81 -5.85
C LEU A 120 -0.62 4.57 -7.17
N LYS A 121 0.11 4.67 -8.28
CA LYS A 121 -0.29 4.32 -9.63
C LYS A 121 0.76 3.43 -10.28
N MET A 122 0.39 2.82 -11.41
CA MET A 122 1.34 2.12 -12.28
C MET A 122 2.53 3.02 -12.64
N GLY A 123 3.73 2.45 -12.72
CA GLY A 123 4.97 3.16 -13.02
C GLY A 123 5.69 3.68 -11.78
N VAL A 124 6.54 4.69 -11.97
CA VAL A 124 7.27 5.39 -10.90
C VAL A 124 6.35 6.36 -10.16
N ASN A 125 6.39 6.31 -8.84
CA ASN A 125 5.71 7.22 -7.94
C ASN A 125 6.78 7.92 -7.10
N SER A 126 6.98 9.23 -7.31
CA SER A 126 7.88 10.02 -6.47
C SER A 126 7.12 10.49 -5.24
N ILE A 127 7.46 9.94 -4.07
CA ILE A 127 6.79 10.23 -2.80
C ILE A 127 7.61 11.27 -2.04
N ARG A 128 7.06 12.48 -1.89
CA ARG A 128 7.57 13.48 -0.95
C ARG A 128 6.90 13.30 0.41
N TYR A 129 7.67 13.31 1.49
CA TYR A 129 7.15 13.26 2.85
C TYR A 129 7.47 14.51 3.65
N GLU A 130 6.56 14.88 4.55
CA GLU A 130 6.70 15.98 5.50
C GLU A 130 6.27 15.46 6.89
N LEU A 131 7.18 15.45 7.85
CA LEU A 131 6.94 15.08 9.26
C LEU A 131 6.74 16.35 10.08
N LEU A 132 5.59 16.50 10.70
CA LEU A 132 5.21 17.71 11.44
C LEU A 132 4.88 17.42 12.90
N SER A 133 5.11 18.44 13.72
CA SER A 133 4.63 18.55 15.10
C SER A 133 3.84 19.86 15.27
N ASP A 134 3.35 20.14 16.48
CA ASP A 134 2.67 21.41 16.79
C ASP A 134 3.55 22.63 16.50
N GLY A 135 4.88 22.48 16.58
CA GLY A 135 5.86 23.53 16.31
C GLY A 135 6.22 23.69 14.83
N GLY A 136 5.63 22.89 13.93
CA GLY A 136 5.86 22.96 12.49
C GLY A 136 6.61 21.74 11.92
N LEU A 137 7.24 21.96 10.76
CA LEU A 137 7.99 20.94 10.01
C LEU A 137 9.26 20.53 10.77
N LEU A 138 9.40 19.23 11.02
CA LEU A 138 10.57 18.65 11.69
C LEU A 138 11.53 17.98 10.70
N GLN A 139 10.99 17.30 9.70
CA GLN A 139 11.78 16.63 8.67
C GLN A 139 10.97 16.56 7.38
N GLU A 140 11.67 16.64 6.25
CA GLU A 140 11.12 16.30 4.95
C GLU A 140 12.14 15.52 4.12
N GLY A 141 11.65 14.90 3.06
CA GLY A 141 12.48 14.22 2.08
C GLY A 141 11.63 13.57 1.01
N SER A 142 12.24 12.67 0.26
CA SER A 142 11.55 11.89 -0.75
C SER A 142 12.12 10.49 -0.90
N PHE A 143 11.30 9.60 -1.46
CA PHE A 143 11.69 8.27 -1.93
C PHE A 143 10.84 7.91 -3.14
N GLU A 144 11.31 6.96 -3.95
CA GLU A 144 10.59 6.49 -5.13
C GLU A 144 9.98 5.12 -4.86
N VAL A 145 8.79 4.89 -5.40
CA VAL A 145 8.07 3.62 -5.34
C VAL A 145 7.70 3.20 -6.74
N MET A 146 8.02 1.96 -7.10
CA MET A 146 7.75 1.40 -8.41
C MET A 146 6.58 0.43 -8.34
N VAL A 147 5.57 0.62 -9.18
CA VAL A 147 4.47 -0.33 -9.36
C VAL A 147 4.53 -0.91 -10.77
N ARG A 148 4.76 -2.22 -10.86
CA ARG A 148 4.80 -2.95 -12.14
C ARG A 148 3.57 -3.84 -12.31
N SER A 149 3.28 -4.26 -13.53
CA SER A 149 2.28 -5.30 -13.75
C SER A 149 2.80 -6.63 -13.20
N GLY A 150 2.03 -7.25 -12.32
CA GLY A 150 2.29 -8.59 -11.81
C GLY A 150 1.68 -9.67 -12.69
N SER A 151 2.04 -10.92 -12.41
CA SER A 151 1.38 -12.08 -13.05
C SER A 151 -0.01 -12.26 -12.48
N SER A 152 -1.02 -12.37 -13.34
CA SER A 152 -2.40 -12.60 -12.91
C SER A 152 -2.52 -13.89 -12.08
N ARG A 153 -3.37 -13.88 -11.06
CA ARG A 153 -3.67 -15.05 -10.23
C ARG A 153 -5.12 -15.49 -10.41
N ARG A 154 -5.35 -16.78 -10.21
CA ARG A 154 -6.69 -17.37 -10.24
C ARG A 154 -6.95 -18.09 -8.94
N CYS A 155 -7.95 -17.61 -8.20
CA CYS A 155 -8.42 -18.26 -6.99
C CYS A 155 -9.25 -19.51 -7.35
N ALA A 156 -9.23 -20.49 -6.45
CA ALA A 156 -10.02 -21.70 -6.57
C ALA A 156 -11.53 -21.38 -6.48
N PRO A 157 -12.40 -22.05 -7.26
CA PRO A 157 -13.84 -21.80 -7.18
C PRO A 157 -14.40 -22.03 -5.78
N GLN A 158 -15.38 -21.21 -5.37
CA GLN A 158 -16.05 -21.32 -4.07
C GLN A 158 -17.58 -21.26 -4.22
N SER A 159 -18.29 -21.73 -3.19
CA SER A 159 -19.76 -21.67 -3.13
C SER A 159 -20.21 -20.98 -1.85
N TYR A 160 -21.08 -19.98 -1.98
CA TYR A 160 -21.67 -19.23 -0.88
C TYR A 160 -23.16 -19.51 -0.80
N GLN A 161 -23.68 -19.69 0.42
CA GLN A 161 -25.11 -19.72 0.66
C GLN A 161 -25.58 -18.34 1.12
N ALA A 162 -26.54 -17.76 0.39
CA ALA A 162 -27.12 -16.48 0.75
C ALA A 162 -27.88 -16.59 2.07
N GLY A 163 -27.39 -15.94 3.13
CA GLY A 163 -28.17 -15.72 4.35
C GLY A 163 -29.31 -14.72 4.10
N PRO A 164 -30.26 -14.53 5.05
CA PRO A 164 -31.41 -13.63 4.88
C PRO A 164 -31.03 -12.18 4.53
N ILE A 165 -29.80 -11.77 4.90
CA ILE A 165 -29.26 -10.41 4.73
C ILE A 165 -28.31 -10.31 3.51
N HIS A 166 -27.76 -11.43 3.03
CA HIS A 166 -26.75 -11.47 1.97
C HIS A 166 -27.32 -12.12 0.70
N LYS A 167 -28.07 -11.35 -0.08
CA LYS A 167 -28.57 -11.85 -1.37
C LYS A 167 -27.45 -11.87 -2.41
N CYS A 168 -27.51 -12.81 -3.35
CA CYS A 168 -26.57 -12.94 -4.49
C CYS A 168 -26.51 -11.68 -5.40
N TYR A 169 -27.38 -10.69 -5.17
CA TYR A 169 -27.48 -9.45 -5.94
C TYR A 169 -26.43 -8.37 -5.64
N ARG A 170 -25.48 -8.61 -4.72
CA ARG A 170 -24.31 -7.70 -4.49
C ARG A 170 -23.00 -8.36 -4.94
N PRO A 171 -22.81 -8.59 -6.25
CA PRO A 171 -21.68 -9.35 -6.76
C PRO A 171 -20.32 -8.74 -6.40
N GLN A 172 -20.20 -7.40 -6.36
CA GLN A 172 -18.94 -6.75 -6.01
C GLN A 172 -18.46 -7.09 -4.59
N GLN A 173 -19.31 -6.85 -3.58
CA GLN A 173 -18.98 -7.16 -2.18
C GLN A 173 -18.72 -8.66 -1.99
N LEU A 174 -19.48 -9.51 -2.68
CA LEU A 174 -19.29 -10.95 -2.63
C LEU A 174 -17.94 -11.37 -3.24
N CYS A 175 -17.51 -10.74 -4.34
CA CYS A 175 -16.20 -10.96 -4.94
C CYS A 175 -15.05 -10.45 -4.04
N GLU A 176 -15.19 -9.30 -3.40
CA GLU A 176 -14.21 -8.77 -2.45
C GLU A 176 -14.00 -9.72 -1.27
N ASN A 177 -15.11 -10.20 -0.67
CA ASN A 177 -15.06 -11.21 0.39
C ASN A 177 -14.42 -12.51 -0.11
N TYR A 178 -14.80 -12.98 -1.29
CA TYR A 178 -14.23 -14.19 -1.89
C TYR A 178 -12.71 -14.12 -2.05
N PHE A 179 -12.19 -13.03 -2.59
CA PHE A 179 -10.74 -12.88 -2.71
C PHE A 179 -10.07 -12.76 -1.34
N SER A 180 -10.69 -12.07 -0.38
CA SER A 180 -10.17 -12.00 0.99
C SER A 180 -10.14 -13.37 1.68
N ASP A 181 -11.21 -14.18 1.56
CA ASP A 181 -11.33 -15.53 2.14
C ASP A 181 -10.27 -16.48 1.58
N GLN A 182 -9.90 -16.28 0.31
CA GLN A 182 -8.85 -17.04 -0.39
C GLN A 182 -7.46 -16.40 -0.25
N ASN A 183 -7.26 -15.48 0.71
CA ASN A 183 -6.00 -14.77 0.94
C ASN A 183 -5.39 -14.18 -0.35
N PHE A 184 -6.24 -13.57 -1.19
CA PHE A 184 -5.87 -12.98 -2.48
C PHE A 184 -5.14 -13.95 -3.44
N CYS A 185 -5.48 -15.23 -3.36
CA CYS A 185 -4.92 -16.33 -4.15
C CYS A 185 -3.40 -16.55 -3.94
N LEU A 186 -2.90 -16.25 -2.73
CA LEU A 186 -1.51 -16.49 -2.31
C LEU A 186 -1.27 -17.94 -1.89
#